data_AF-A0A653PHI7-F1
#
_entry.id   AF-A0A653PHI7-F1
#
_cell.length_a   1.000
_cell.length_b   1.000
_cell.length_c   1.000
_cell.angle_alpha   90.00
_cell.angle_beta   90.00
_cell.angle_gamma   90.00
#
_symmetry.space_group_name_H-M   'P 1'
#
loop_
_entity.id
_entity.type
_entity.pdbx_description
1 polymer ?
#
loop_
_entity_poly.entity_id
_entity_poly.type
_entity_poly.pdbx_seq_one_letter_code
_entity_poly.pdbx_strand_id
1 'polypeptide(L)'
;MPKSLFSLVLLGFTTFVFAQKSQQENLELRKAKIQKEIIDNEKKLLTVKKKEKTAVEVMDLQTKKIKLKETLIQTTEKQTQLLSNDMQANELKIDRLDNELNLLKVDYAEMILKSYKSRSEESKAMFILSSSSFLQAYKRLQYMKQYASYRKTQGKEIEHKSKELMSYYEQLKAQKIQKERLIAENEKDKKSLEVAKNEQQKIVLLLQKDKSKIVADIKKKQQQARAIDREIDRLIRKAIAEANRKAALARAAKEKALKDKLAKEKASADRLAKEKALAEKAKSGGKKDAKAKEIVVPVKDNPSKVVAIAPVSSTVMELTSESKLVSDNFKANKGRLPWPVDKGTVFLGFGTQAHPVYKSLTIQNSGLSIATYNGAHARAVFAGEVFSVIAISNNKAVMIQHGDYFTVYQNLSTINVSKGDKVTTKQSLGTIRTNSDGKTILKFTLCQNVHYVNPKPWLSPK
;
A
#
# COMPACT_ATOMS: atom_id res chain seq x y z
N MET A 1 -43.41 -61.71 62.59
CA MET A 1 -44.10 -60.42 62.35
C MET A 1 -43.05 -59.31 62.30
N PRO A 2 -43.20 -58.28 61.47
CA PRO A 2 -42.59 -58.22 60.13
C PRO A 2 -41.37 -57.28 60.04
N LYS A 3 -40.43 -57.60 59.14
CA LYS A 3 -39.44 -56.65 58.60
C LYS A 3 -39.55 -56.60 57.08
N SER A 4 -40.74 -56.24 56.60
CA SER A 4 -41.03 -55.97 55.19
C SER A 4 -41.35 -54.50 55.03
N LEU A 5 -40.35 -53.63 55.11
CA LEU A 5 -40.52 -52.18 54.88
C LEU A 5 -39.15 -51.49 54.70
N PHE A 6 -38.29 -52.04 53.85
CA PHE A 6 -37.09 -51.32 53.38
C PHE A 6 -36.54 -51.92 52.09
N SER A 7 -37.32 -51.92 51.00
CA SER A 7 -36.76 -52.21 49.67
C SER A 7 -37.65 -51.70 48.53
N LEU A 8 -38.12 -50.44 48.62
CA LEU A 8 -38.93 -49.85 47.54
C LEU A 8 -38.68 -48.35 47.33
N VAL A 9 -37.41 -47.90 47.30
CA VAL A 9 -37.05 -46.53 46.82
C VAL A 9 -35.71 -46.50 46.06
N LEU A 10 -35.34 -47.57 45.33
CA LEU A 10 -34.13 -47.52 44.48
C LEU A 10 -34.36 -48.17 43.11
N LEU A 11 -35.43 -47.76 42.43
CA LEU A 11 -35.74 -48.13 41.05
C LEU A 11 -36.19 -46.84 40.33
N GLY A 12 -35.24 -45.98 39.98
CA GLY A 12 -35.56 -44.70 39.36
C GLY A 12 -34.37 -43.85 38.91
N PHE A 13 -33.16 -44.41 38.84
CA PHE A 13 -32.04 -43.78 38.16
C PHE A 13 -31.61 -44.67 36.99
N THR A 14 -32.47 -44.77 35.98
CA THR A 14 -32.01 -45.16 34.65
C THR A 14 -31.08 -44.06 34.17
N THR A 15 -29.79 -44.37 34.17
CA THR A 15 -28.73 -43.59 33.58
C THR A 15 -29.08 -43.25 32.13
N PHE A 16 -29.55 -42.03 31.90
CA PHE A 16 -29.40 -41.38 30.61
C PHE A 16 -27.90 -41.12 30.41
N VAL A 17 -27.19 -42.12 29.88
CA VAL A 17 -25.88 -41.93 29.28
C VAL A 17 -26.13 -41.10 28.04
N PHE A 18 -26.04 -39.77 28.15
CA PHE A 18 -25.86 -38.92 26.98
C PHE A 18 -24.61 -39.43 26.27
N ALA A 19 -24.80 -40.09 25.12
CA ALA A 19 -23.70 -40.56 24.30
C ALA A 19 -22.83 -39.36 23.94
N GLN A 20 -21.65 -39.28 24.57
CA GLN A 20 -20.63 -38.30 24.22
C GLN A 20 -20.29 -38.51 22.74
N LYS A 21 -20.58 -37.52 21.89
CA LYS A 21 -20.33 -37.61 20.45
C LYS A 21 -18.90 -38.05 20.18
N SER A 22 -18.74 -39.03 19.29
CA SER A 22 -17.42 -39.56 18.94
C SER A 22 -16.57 -38.45 18.30
N GLN A 23 -15.24 -38.55 18.46
CA GLN A 23 -14.32 -37.60 17.85
C GLN A 23 -14.49 -37.54 16.33
N GLN A 24 -14.85 -38.66 15.71
CA GLN A 24 -15.11 -38.76 14.27
C GLN A 24 -16.36 -37.99 13.84
N GLU A 25 -17.47 -38.13 14.58
CA GLU A 25 -18.72 -37.41 14.31
C GLU A 25 -18.54 -35.88 14.40
N ASN A 26 -17.76 -35.40 15.35
CA ASN A 26 -17.42 -33.98 15.48
C ASN A 26 -16.64 -33.45 14.27
N LEU A 27 -15.75 -34.27 13.69
CA LEU A 27 -14.99 -33.91 12.49
C LEU A 27 -15.87 -33.88 11.24
N GLU A 28 -16.85 -34.78 11.14
CA GLU A 28 -17.82 -34.79 10.03
C GLU A 28 -18.73 -33.54 10.05
N LEU A 29 -19.23 -33.16 11.23
CA LEU A 29 -20.00 -31.92 11.40
C LEU A 29 -19.18 -30.68 11.04
N ARG A 30 -17.91 -30.65 11.46
CA ARG A 30 -16.99 -29.57 11.13
C ARG A 30 -16.72 -29.50 9.63
N LYS A 31 -16.53 -30.64 8.97
CA LYS A 31 -16.36 -30.76 7.53
C LYS A 31 -17.57 -30.22 6.76
N ALA A 32 -18.78 -30.63 7.14
CA ALA A 32 -20.02 -30.16 6.51
C ALA A 32 -20.19 -28.63 6.64
N LYS A 33 -19.86 -28.07 7.81
CA LYS A 33 -19.88 -26.61 8.03
C LYS A 33 -18.88 -25.89 7.11
N ILE A 34 -17.66 -26.39 7.01
CA ILE A 34 -16.61 -25.81 6.14
C ILE A 34 -17.06 -25.85 4.67
N GLN A 35 -17.63 -26.96 4.20
CA GLN A 35 -18.13 -27.08 2.83
C GLN A 35 -19.24 -26.06 2.53
N LYS A 36 -20.17 -25.85 3.47
CA LYS A 36 -21.20 -24.82 3.35
C LYS A 36 -20.60 -23.42 3.25
N GLU A 37 -19.63 -23.09 4.09
CA GLU A 37 -18.93 -21.80 4.06
C GLU A 37 -18.16 -21.58 2.75
N ILE A 38 -17.58 -22.64 2.16
CA ILE A 38 -16.95 -22.58 0.84
C ILE A 38 -17.98 -22.19 -0.23
N ILE A 39 -19.13 -22.88 -0.28
CA ILE A 39 -20.19 -22.62 -1.26
C ILE A 39 -20.73 -21.19 -1.14
N ASP A 40 -20.98 -20.72 0.09
CA ASP A 40 -21.50 -19.38 0.34
C ASP A 40 -20.49 -18.30 -0.09
N ASN A 41 -19.19 -18.53 0.16
CA ASN A 41 -18.13 -17.62 -0.28
C ASN A 41 -17.93 -17.63 -1.80
N GLU A 42 -18.11 -18.77 -2.47
CA GLU A 42 -18.06 -18.84 -3.93
C GLU A 42 -19.19 -18.06 -4.59
N LYS A 43 -20.41 -18.15 -4.05
CA LYS A 43 -21.55 -17.32 -4.50
C LYS A 43 -21.24 -15.83 -4.35
N LYS A 44 -20.71 -15.41 -3.19
CA LYS A 44 -20.28 -14.02 -2.94
C LYS A 44 -19.20 -13.58 -3.91
N LEU A 45 -18.20 -14.41 -4.18
CA LEU A 45 -17.11 -14.13 -5.12
C LEU A 45 -17.65 -13.87 -6.54
N LEU A 46 -18.62 -14.68 -6.99
CA LEU A 46 -19.28 -14.48 -8.29
C LEU A 46 -20.06 -13.16 -8.34
N THR A 47 -20.77 -12.80 -7.27
CA THR A 47 -21.48 -11.51 -7.20
C THR A 47 -20.53 -10.32 -7.21
N VAL A 48 -19.42 -10.37 -6.47
CA VAL A 48 -18.41 -9.30 -6.40
C VAL A 48 -17.70 -9.14 -7.74
N LYS A 49 -17.33 -10.24 -8.42
CA LYS A 49 -16.74 -10.23 -9.77
C LYS A 49 -17.67 -9.58 -10.80
N LYS A 50 -18.97 -9.86 -10.76
CA LYS A 50 -19.97 -9.29 -11.68
C LYS A 50 -20.25 -7.80 -11.45
N LYS A 51 -20.00 -7.28 -10.25
CA LYS A 51 -20.29 -5.89 -9.87
C LYS A 51 -19.06 -4.97 -9.94
N GLU A 52 -17.96 -5.40 -10.57
CA GLU A 52 -16.71 -4.65 -10.71
C GLU A 52 -16.19 -4.02 -9.39
N LYS A 53 -16.47 -4.64 -8.24
CA LYS A 53 -16.02 -4.11 -6.95
C LYS A 53 -14.51 -4.34 -6.74
N THR A 54 -13.93 -3.49 -5.88
CA THR A 54 -12.49 -3.29 -5.64
C THR A 54 -11.72 -4.62 -5.53
N ALA A 55 -10.59 -4.72 -6.22
CA ALA A 55 -9.73 -5.91 -6.22
C ALA A 55 -9.32 -6.42 -4.81
N VAL A 56 -9.39 -5.54 -3.79
CA VAL A 56 -9.20 -5.88 -2.38
C VAL A 56 -10.28 -6.81 -1.83
N GLU A 57 -11.56 -6.62 -2.19
CA GLU A 57 -12.68 -7.47 -1.74
C GLU A 57 -12.60 -8.86 -2.38
N VAL A 58 -12.23 -8.91 -3.67
CA VAL A 58 -11.96 -10.18 -4.37
C VAL A 58 -10.78 -10.93 -3.72
N MET A 59 -9.72 -10.20 -3.34
CA MET A 59 -8.56 -10.77 -2.67
C MET A 59 -8.89 -11.32 -1.27
N ASP A 60 -9.70 -10.62 -0.47
CA ASP A 60 -10.15 -11.08 0.84
C ASP A 60 -11.00 -12.36 0.73
N LEU A 61 -11.95 -12.41 -0.21
CA LEU A 61 -12.76 -13.60 -0.46
C LEU A 61 -11.91 -14.79 -0.93
N GLN A 62 -10.93 -14.57 -1.81
CA GLN A 62 -10.02 -15.63 -2.24
C GLN A 62 -9.15 -16.15 -1.09
N THR A 63 -8.68 -15.26 -0.21
CA THR A 63 -7.90 -15.61 0.99
C THR A 63 -8.72 -16.46 1.95
N LYS A 64 -9.99 -16.08 2.19
CA LYS A 64 -10.94 -16.87 3.00
C LYS A 64 -11.18 -18.25 2.39
N LYS A 65 -11.37 -18.34 1.06
CA LYS A 65 -11.55 -19.62 0.36
C LYS A 65 -10.34 -20.54 0.52
N ILE A 66 -9.12 -20.02 0.39
CA ILE A 66 -7.87 -20.79 0.60
C ILE A 66 -7.79 -21.31 2.03
N LYS A 67 -8.02 -20.46 3.03
CA LYS A 67 -7.99 -20.84 4.45
C LYS A 67 -9.01 -21.94 4.79
N LEU A 68 -10.21 -21.85 4.22
CA LEU A 68 -11.25 -22.87 4.40
C LEU A 68 -10.85 -24.21 3.78
N LYS A 69 -10.25 -24.20 2.58
CA LYS A 69 -9.73 -25.41 1.93
C LYS A 69 -8.57 -26.04 2.72
N GLU A 70 -7.65 -25.24 3.25
CA GLU A 70 -6.57 -25.73 4.11
C GLU A 70 -7.12 -26.37 5.38
N THR A 71 -8.12 -25.75 6.01
CA THR A 71 -8.80 -26.31 7.19
C THR A 71 -9.53 -27.62 6.86
N LEU A 72 -10.16 -27.70 5.68
CA LEU A 72 -10.83 -28.91 5.19
C LEU A 72 -9.84 -30.07 5.03
N ILE A 73 -8.71 -29.82 4.33
CA ILE A 73 -7.63 -30.79 4.12
C ILE A 73 -7.09 -31.29 5.46
N GLN A 74 -6.76 -30.38 6.39
CA GLN A 74 -6.27 -30.76 7.72
C GLN A 74 -7.28 -31.59 8.53
N THR A 75 -8.57 -31.28 8.40
CA THR A 75 -9.65 -32.05 9.05
C THR A 75 -9.75 -33.46 8.47
N THR A 76 -9.69 -33.59 7.14
CA THR A 76 -9.72 -34.89 6.45
C THR A 76 -8.47 -35.73 6.73
N GLU A 77 -7.30 -35.11 6.84
CA GLU A 77 -6.05 -35.78 7.24
C GLU A 77 -6.14 -36.31 8.67
N LYS A 78 -6.69 -35.50 9.59
CA LYS A 78 -6.94 -35.95 10.97
C LYS A 78 -7.93 -37.12 11.04
N GLN A 79 -9.00 -37.08 10.26
CA GLN A 79 -9.94 -38.21 10.15
C GLN A 79 -9.26 -39.48 9.64
N THR A 80 -8.45 -39.35 8.58
CA THR A 80 -7.67 -40.46 8.02
C THR A 80 -6.70 -41.06 9.05
N GLN A 81 -6.05 -40.22 9.86
CA GLN A 81 -5.14 -40.69 10.91
C GLN A 81 -5.87 -41.45 12.01
N LEU A 82 -7.01 -40.93 12.50
CA LEU A 82 -7.80 -41.60 13.53
C LEU A 82 -8.30 -42.95 13.04
N LEU A 83 -8.82 -42.99 11.82
CA LEU A 83 -9.26 -44.23 11.17
C LEU A 83 -8.11 -45.23 11.04
N SER A 84 -6.90 -44.76 10.73
CA SER A 84 -5.71 -45.62 10.68
C SER A 84 -5.35 -46.21 12.04
N ASN A 85 -5.46 -45.43 13.11
CA ASN A 85 -5.20 -45.90 14.47
C ASN A 85 -6.25 -46.94 14.90
N ASP A 86 -7.53 -46.70 14.59
CA ASP A 86 -8.62 -47.65 14.88
C ASP A 86 -8.46 -48.96 14.11
N MET A 87 -8.05 -48.88 12.84
CA MET A 87 -7.73 -50.05 12.03
C MET A 87 -6.59 -50.86 12.65
N GLN A 88 -5.51 -50.21 13.09
CA GLN A 88 -4.38 -50.89 13.74
C GLN A 88 -4.81 -51.58 15.04
N ALA A 89 -5.68 -50.94 15.84
CA ALA A 89 -6.23 -51.55 17.04
C ALA A 89 -7.09 -52.78 16.73
N ASN A 90 -7.89 -52.72 15.64
CA ASN A 90 -8.70 -53.84 15.20
C ASN A 90 -7.85 -54.99 14.63
N GLU A 91 -6.78 -54.70 13.89
CA GLU A 91 -5.82 -55.70 13.40
C GLU A 91 -5.19 -56.47 14.57
N LEU A 92 -4.73 -55.78 15.63
CA LEU A 92 -4.20 -56.42 16.83
C LEU A 92 -5.22 -57.33 17.54
N LYS A 93 -6.51 -56.94 17.55
CA LYS A 93 -7.59 -57.76 18.12
C LYS A 93 -7.88 -58.98 17.27
N ILE A 94 -7.88 -58.83 15.94
CA ILE A 94 -8.03 -59.92 14.99
C ILE A 94 -6.91 -60.94 15.20
N ASP A 95 -5.66 -60.50 15.22
CA ASP A 95 -4.50 -61.37 15.41
C ASP A 95 -4.58 -62.13 16.74
N ARG A 96 -4.99 -61.44 17.82
CA ARG A 96 -5.16 -62.07 19.12
C ARG A 96 -6.28 -63.13 19.11
N LEU A 97 -7.45 -62.77 18.60
CA LEU A 97 -8.60 -63.68 18.55
C LEU A 97 -8.33 -64.87 17.65
N ASP A 98 -7.64 -64.68 16.52
CA ASP A 98 -7.29 -65.76 15.60
C ASP A 98 -6.34 -66.77 16.27
N ASN A 99 -5.31 -66.29 16.98
CA ASN A 99 -4.41 -67.13 17.75
C ASN A 99 -5.14 -67.90 18.88
N GLU A 100 -5.97 -67.21 19.67
CA GLU A 100 -6.75 -67.85 20.72
C GLU A 100 -7.70 -68.91 20.13
N LEU A 101 -8.39 -68.58 19.03
CA LEU A 101 -9.31 -69.49 18.37
C LEU A 101 -8.60 -70.72 17.80
N ASN A 102 -7.39 -70.55 17.26
CA ASN A 102 -6.58 -71.65 16.74
C ASN A 102 -6.20 -72.62 17.88
N LEU A 103 -5.71 -72.10 19.00
CA LEU A 103 -5.41 -72.92 20.18
C LEU A 103 -6.64 -73.68 20.67
N LEU A 104 -7.77 -72.99 20.86
CA LEU A 104 -9.02 -73.64 21.29
C LEU A 104 -9.49 -74.73 20.31
N LYS A 105 -9.36 -74.50 18.99
CA LYS A 105 -9.75 -75.47 17.97
C LYS A 105 -8.85 -76.70 17.98
N VAL A 106 -7.54 -76.52 18.14
CA VAL A 106 -6.56 -77.63 18.26
C VAL A 106 -6.88 -78.48 19.49
N ASP A 107 -7.03 -77.85 20.67
CA ASP A 107 -7.34 -78.55 21.92
C ASP A 107 -8.68 -79.30 21.83
N TYR A 108 -9.70 -78.64 21.28
CA TYR A 108 -11.01 -79.25 21.08
C TYR A 108 -10.94 -80.43 20.10
N ALA A 109 -10.20 -80.30 19.00
CA ALA A 109 -10.02 -81.38 18.04
C ALA A 109 -9.28 -82.58 18.67
N GLU A 110 -8.24 -82.35 19.45
CA GLU A 110 -7.52 -83.42 20.16
C GLU A 110 -8.44 -84.14 21.15
N MET A 111 -9.24 -83.39 21.91
CA MET A 111 -10.23 -83.94 22.83
C MET A 111 -11.29 -84.80 22.10
N ILE A 112 -11.79 -84.33 20.95
CA ILE A 112 -12.73 -85.08 20.11
C ILE A 112 -12.08 -86.36 19.59
N LEU A 113 -10.84 -86.30 19.11
CA LEU A 113 -10.09 -87.46 18.61
C LEU A 113 -9.86 -88.50 19.72
N LYS A 114 -9.42 -88.08 20.91
CA LYS A 114 -9.25 -88.97 22.08
C LYS A 114 -10.59 -89.61 22.48
N SER A 115 -11.67 -88.82 22.50
CA SER A 115 -13.02 -89.32 22.78
C SER A 115 -13.54 -90.30 21.73
N TYR A 116 -13.10 -90.18 20.47
CA TYR A 116 -13.47 -91.10 19.39
C TYR A 116 -12.70 -92.42 19.50
N LYS A 117 -11.38 -92.36 19.68
CA LYS A 117 -10.52 -93.55 19.85
C LYS A 117 -10.87 -94.40 21.08
N SER A 118 -11.38 -93.79 22.15
CA SER A 118 -11.82 -94.49 23.38
C SER A 118 -13.27 -94.98 23.36
N ARG A 119 -13.97 -94.88 22.21
CA ARG A 119 -15.40 -95.22 22.12
C ARG A 119 -15.69 -96.72 22.13
N SER A 120 -14.71 -97.57 21.76
CA SER A 120 -14.94 -99.00 21.50
C SER A 120 -14.37 -99.98 22.55
N GLU A 121 -13.64 -99.53 23.58
CA GLU A 121 -13.04 -100.49 24.55
C GLU A 121 -13.90 -100.78 25.79
N GLU A 122 -14.71 -99.83 26.28
CA GLU A 122 -15.82 -100.13 27.19
C GLU A 122 -16.97 -99.15 26.89
N SER A 123 -18.19 -99.65 26.71
CA SER A 123 -19.38 -98.80 26.61
C SER A 123 -19.41 -97.83 27.80
N LYS A 124 -19.80 -96.58 27.61
CA LYS A 124 -19.95 -95.60 28.71
C LYS A 124 -20.83 -96.14 29.85
N ALA A 125 -21.82 -96.96 29.52
CA ALA A 125 -22.62 -97.67 30.50
C ALA A 125 -21.78 -98.73 31.24
N MET A 126 -20.99 -99.52 30.51
CA MET A 126 -20.06 -100.50 31.08
C MET A 126 -19.03 -99.84 32.03
N PHE A 127 -18.46 -98.69 31.68
CA PHE A 127 -17.54 -97.94 32.55
C PHE A 127 -18.19 -97.49 33.87
N ILE A 128 -19.47 -97.15 33.86
CA ILE A 128 -20.20 -96.80 35.09
C ILE A 128 -20.54 -98.09 35.87
N LEU A 129 -20.98 -99.14 35.17
CA LEU A 129 -21.42 -100.42 35.74
C LEU A 129 -20.26 -101.31 36.24
N SER A 130 -19.03 -101.12 35.75
CA SER A 130 -17.79 -101.81 36.17
C SER A 130 -17.18 -101.23 37.44
N SER A 131 -17.94 -100.45 38.21
CA SER A 131 -17.48 -99.84 39.47
C SER A 131 -17.59 -100.84 40.62
N SER A 132 -16.59 -100.88 41.52
CA SER A 132 -16.57 -101.76 42.70
C SER A 132 -17.48 -101.29 43.84
N SER A 133 -18.01 -100.05 43.77
CA SER A 133 -18.96 -99.50 44.74
C SER A 133 -19.89 -98.44 44.13
N PHE A 134 -21.06 -98.22 44.75
CA PHE A 134 -22.00 -97.17 44.35
C PHE A 134 -21.38 -95.76 44.38
N LEU A 135 -20.56 -95.46 45.41
CA LEU A 135 -19.86 -94.18 45.51
C LEU A 135 -18.90 -93.97 44.33
N GLN A 136 -18.19 -95.02 43.88
CA GLN A 136 -17.32 -94.96 42.72
C GLN A 136 -18.11 -94.73 41.43
N ALA A 137 -19.23 -95.44 41.24
CA ALA A 137 -20.12 -95.25 40.10
C ALA A 137 -20.69 -93.82 40.04
N TYR A 138 -21.13 -93.27 41.18
CA TYR A 138 -21.62 -91.90 41.30
C TYR A 138 -20.53 -90.87 40.95
N LYS A 139 -19.29 -91.03 41.45
CA LYS A 139 -18.15 -90.16 41.10
C LYS A 139 -17.82 -90.24 39.60
N ARG A 140 -17.78 -91.44 39.00
CA ARG A 140 -17.58 -91.62 37.55
C ARG A 140 -18.66 -90.90 36.73
N LEU A 141 -19.93 -91.01 37.13
CA LEU A 141 -21.05 -90.29 36.50
C LEU A 141 -20.90 -88.76 36.61
N GLN A 142 -20.51 -88.25 37.78
CA GLN A 142 -20.27 -86.81 37.96
C GLN A 142 -19.12 -86.29 37.08
N TYR A 143 -18.00 -87.03 36.99
CA TYR A 143 -16.90 -86.66 36.10
C TYR A 143 -17.31 -86.67 34.63
N MET A 144 -18.10 -87.65 34.20
CA MET A 144 -18.63 -87.69 32.84
C MET A 144 -19.54 -86.48 32.55
N LYS A 145 -20.40 -86.09 33.51
CA LYS A 145 -21.24 -84.89 33.40
C LYS A 145 -20.39 -83.62 33.32
N GLN A 146 -19.37 -83.49 34.16
CA GLN A 146 -18.45 -82.35 34.15
C GLN A 146 -17.69 -82.26 32.82
N TYR A 147 -17.20 -83.38 32.30
CA TYR A 147 -16.52 -83.44 31.00
C TYR A 147 -17.46 -83.07 29.83
N ALA A 148 -18.68 -83.60 29.81
CA ALA A 148 -19.68 -83.23 28.81
C ALA A 148 -20.05 -81.74 28.88
N SER A 149 -20.13 -81.18 30.09
CA SER A 149 -20.35 -79.74 30.29
C SER A 149 -19.18 -78.92 29.77
N TYR A 150 -17.94 -79.30 30.10
CA TYR A 150 -16.73 -78.62 29.64
C TYR A 150 -16.63 -78.61 28.11
N ARG A 151 -16.89 -79.75 27.45
CA ARG A 151 -16.99 -79.87 25.98
C ARG A 151 -17.98 -78.89 25.38
N LYS A 152 -19.18 -78.81 25.97
CA LYS A 152 -20.24 -77.90 25.52
C LYS A 152 -19.83 -76.44 25.68
N THR A 153 -19.15 -76.09 26.77
CA THR A 153 -18.63 -74.74 27.02
C THR A 153 -17.55 -74.37 26.01
N GLN A 154 -16.56 -75.24 25.77
CA GLN A 154 -15.51 -74.99 24.77
C GLN A 154 -16.10 -74.78 23.37
N GLY A 155 -17.08 -75.60 22.95
CA GLY A 155 -17.75 -75.42 21.66
C GLY A 155 -18.45 -74.07 21.54
N LYS A 156 -19.13 -73.62 22.60
CA LYS A 156 -19.76 -72.28 22.66
C LYS A 156 -18.73 -71.15 22.66
N GLU A 157 -17.60 -71.33 23.34
CA GLU A 157 -16.53 -70.34 23.36
C GLU A 157 -15.91 -70.16 21.97
N ILE A 158 -15.63 -71.26 21.26
CA ILE A 158 -15.18 -71.24 19.87
C ILE A 158 -16.20 -70.53 18.98
N GLU A 159 -17.49 -70.83 19.12
CA GLU A 159 -18.56 -70.17 18.35
C GLU A 159 -18.59 -68.66 18.62
N HIS A 160 -18.55 -68.23 19.89
CA HIS A 160 -18.56 -66.82 20.27
C HIS A 160 -17.34 -66.07 19.72
N LYS A 161 -16.14 -66.59 19.95
CA LYS A 161 -14.90 -65.98 19.44
C LYS A 161 -14.85 -65.93 17.91
N SER A 162 -15.39 -66.94 17.24
CA SER A 162 -15.50 -66.94 15.77
C SER A 162 -16.42 -65.82 15.27
N LYS A 163 -17.55 -65.57 15.94
CA LYS A 163 -18.47 -64.47 15.61
C LYS A 163 -17.84 -63.11 15.87
N GLU A 164 -17.13 -62.96 17.00
CA GLU A 164 -16.42 -61.74 17.35
C GLU A 164 -15.32 -61.42 16.33
N LEU A 165 -14.51 -62.41 15.95
CA LEU A 165 -13.48 -62.30 14.91
C LEU A 165 -14.08 -61.84 13.57
N MET A 166 -15.18 -62.48 13.15
CA MET A 166 -15.89 -62.10 11.92
C MET A 166 -16.41 -60.65 11.96
N SER A 167 -16.91 -60.21 13.13
CA SER A 167 -17.35 -58.82 13.31
C SER A 167 -16.20 -57.82 13.13
N TYR A 168 -15.02 -58.10 13.69
CA TYR A 168 -13.85 -57.23 13.51
C TYR A 168 -13.34 -57.21 12.07
N TYR A 169 -13.38 -58.32 11.34
CA TYR A 169 -13.04 -58.35 9.90
C TYR A 169 -13.97 -57.47 9.06
N GLU A 170 -15.29 -57.55 9.29
CA GLU A 170 -16.25 -56.70 8.57
C GLU A 170 -16.09 -55.22 8.92
N GLN A 171 -15.81 -54.89 10.18
CA GLN A 171 -15.47 -53.52 10.59
C GLN A 171 -14.21 -53.02 9.89
N LEU A 172 -13.13 -53.81 9.89
CA LEU A 172 -11.86 -53.45 9.24
C LEU A 172 -12.04 -53.22 7.73
N LYS A 173 -12.84 -54.05 7.07
CA LYS A 173 -13.18 -53.90 5.64
C LYS A 173 -13.93 -52.59 5.38
N ALA A 174 -14.93 -52.26 6.19
CA ALA A 174 -15.67 -51.00 6.06
C ALA A 174 -14.76 -49.78 6.30
N GLN A 175 -13.88 -49.85 7.29
CA GLN A 175 -12.90 -48.79 7.59
C GLN A 175 -11.91 -48.58 6.43
N LYS A 176 -11.43 -49.66 5.78
CA LYS A 176 -10.55 -49.56 4.59
C LYS A 176 -11.23 -48.79 3.44
N ILE A 177 -12.47 -49.15 3.12
CA ILE A 177 -13.25 -48.47 2.07
C ILE A 177 -13.47 -46.99 2.41
N GLN A 178 -13.77 -46.67 3.67
CA GLN A 178 -13.94 -45.28 4.11
C GLN A 178 -12.64 -44.48 4.00
N LYS A 179 -11.50 -45.09 4.36
CA LYS A 179 -10.17 -44.47 4.27
C LYS A 179 -9.80 -44.11 2.83
N GLU A 180 -10.01 -45.04 1.89
CA GLU A 180 -9.75 -44.81 0.47
C GLU A 180 -10.59 -43.65 -0.09
N ARG A 181 -11.87 -43.57 0.28
CA ARG A 181 -12.75 -42.45 -0.11
C ARG A 181 -12.25 -41.11 0.42
N LEU A 182 -11.84 -41.05 1.68
CA LEU A 182 -11.31 -39.83 2.29
C LEU A 182 -10.00 -39.37 1.64
N ILE A 183 -9.11 -40.31 1.28
CA ILE A 183 -7.87 -40.01 0.57
C ILE A 183 -8.17 -39.42 -0.81
N ALA A 184 -9.07 -40.04 -1.58
CA ALA A 184 -9.46 -39.54 -2.90
C ALA A 184 -10.09 -38.14 -2.85
N GLU A 185 -10.95 -37.88 -1.85
CA GLU A 185 -11.52 -36.54 -1.63
C GLU A 185 -10.44 -35.51 -1.27
N ASN A 186 -9.51 -35.88 -0.38
CA ASN A 186 -8.42 -35.01 0.03
C ASN A 186 -7.49 -34.64 -1.14
N GLU A 187 -7.21 -35.59 -2.05
CA GLU A 187 -6.43 -35.30 -3.27
C GLU A 187 -7.14 -34.30 -4.19
N LYS A 188 -8.46 -34.43 -4.34
CA LYS A 188 -9.26 -33.48 -5.12
C LYS A 188 -9.23 -32.09 -4.50
N ASP A 189 -9.34 -32.00 -3.18
CA ASP A 189 -9.26 -30.74 -2.44
C ASP A 189 -7.87 -30.09 -2.54
N LYS A 190 -6.79 -30.89 -2.48
CA LYS A 190 -5.41 -30.42 -2.70
C LYS A 190 -5.23 -29.82 -4.10
N LYS A 191 -5.71 -30.51 -5.14
CA LYS A 191 -5.68 -29.98 -6.52
C LYS A 191 -6.48 -28.67 -6.64
N SER A 192 -7.65 -28.60 -6.01
CA SER A 192 -8.47 -27.40 -6.04
C SER A 192 -7.88 -26.23 -5.24
N LEU A 193 -7.18 -26.50 -4.15
CA LEU A 193 -6.42 -25.52 -3.38
C LEU A 193 -5.29 -24.92 -4.22
N GLU A 194 -4.56 -25.76 -4.96
CA GLU A 194 -3.47 -25.33 -5.84
C GLU A 194 -3.97 -24.37 -6.92
N VAL A 195 -5.11 -24.67 -7.56
CA VAL A 195 -5.77 -23.77 -8.51
C VAL A 195 -6.12 -22.43 -7.85
N ALA A 196 -6.69 -22.45 -6.65
CA ALA A 196 -7.07 -21.23 -5.93
C ALA A 196 -5.85 -20.37 -5.54
N LYS A 197 -4.72 -20.99 -5.15
CA LYS A 197 -3.45 -20.30 -4.86
C LYS A 197 -2.88 -19.65 -6.12
N ASN A 198 -2.88 -20.36 -7.24
CA ASN A 198 -2.43 -19.82 -8.52
C ASN A 198 -3.28 -18.63 -8.99
N GLU A 199 -4.61 -18.68 -8.82
CA GLU A 199 -5.49 -17.54 -9.09
C GLU A 199 -5.19 -16.33 -8.20
N GLN A 200 -4.97 -16.55 -6.90
CA GLN A 200 -4.60 -15.49 -5.96
C GLN A 200 -3.29 -14.82 -6.39
N GLN A 201 -2.29 -15.61 -6.78
CA GLN A 201 -1.00 -15.09 -7.26
C GLN A 201 -1.15 -14.25 -8.52
N LYS A 202 -2.00 -14.66 -9.48
CA LYS A 202 -2.32 -13.86 -10.68
C LYS A 202 -2.92 -12.50 -10.30
N ILE A 203 -3.86 -12.46 -9.36
CA ILE A 203 -4.47 -11.21 -8.88
C ILE A 203 -3.40 -10.29 -8.25
N VAL A 204 -2.52 -10.85 -7.42
CA VAL A 204 -1.41 -10.09 -6.80
C VAL A 204 -0.48 -9.50 -7.87
N LEU A 205 -0.09 -10.29 -8.87
CA LEU A 205 0.77 -9.84 -9.97
C LEU A 205 0.13 -8.72 -10.80
N LEU A 206 -1.17 -8.82 -11.09
CA LEU A 206 -1.92 -7.76 -11.77
C LEU A 206 -1.91 -6.47 -10.95
N LEU A 207 -2.21 -6.55 -9.65
CA LEU A 207 -2.21 -5.37 -8.76
C LEU A 207 -0.83 -4.74 -8.62
N GLN A 208 0.24 -5.55 -8.59
CA GLN A 208 1.61 -5.04 -8.58
C GLN A 208 1.99 -4.35 -9.89
N LYS A 209 1.59 -4.90 -11.03
CA LYS A 209 1.81 -4.30 -12.35
C LYS A 209 1.07 -2.97 -12.51
N ASP A 210 -0.16 -2.89 -12.01
CA ASP A 210 -0.92 -1.64 -12.07
C ASP A 210 -0.33 -0.59 -11.11
N LYS A 211 0.11 -1.01 -9.91
CA LYS A 211 0.87 -0.13 -9.00
C LYS A 211 2.13 0.42 -9.66
N SER A 212 2.94 -0.43 -10.31
CA SER A 212 4.19 0.02 -10.94
C SER A 212 3.95 0.96 -12.12
N LYS A 213 2.92 0.71 -12.95
CA LYS A 213 2.46 1.65 -13.99
C LYS A 213 2.06 3.00 -13.41
N ILE A 214 1.24 3.02 -12.36
CA ILE A 214 0.81 4.27 -11.73
C ILE A 214 2.01 5.04 -11.15
N VAL A 215 2.96 4.35 -10.51
CA VAL A 215 4.19 4.97 -10.01
C VAL A 215 5.02 5.56 -11.17
N ALA A 216 5.14 4.85 -12.29
CA ALA A 216 5.84 5.34 -13.48
C ALA A 216 5.15 6.59 -14.07
N ASP A 217 3.82 6.60 -14.15
CA ASP A 217 3.05 7.75 -14.62
C ASP A 217 3.19 8.97 -13.70
N ILE A 218 3.18 8.76 -12.37
CA ILE A 218 3.43 9.82 -11.39
C ILE A 218 4.83 10.39 -11.59
N LYS A 219 5.85 9.53 -11.75
CA LYS A 219 7.23 9.97 -11.99
C LYS A 219 7.35 10.78 -13.28
N LYS A 220 6.70 10.36 -14.37
CA LYS A 220 6.65 11.09 -15.65
C LYS A 220 6.01 12.47 -15.49
N LYS A 221 4.87 12.56 -14.80
CA LYS A 221 4.19 13.85 -14.51
C LYS A 221 5.05 14.76 -13.62
N GLN A 222 5.78 14.20 -12.65
CA GLN A 222 6.72 14.96 -11.82
C GLN A 222 7.91 15.50 -12.64
N GLN A 223 8.46 14.72 -13.57
CA GLN A 223 9.52 15.19 -14.47
C GLN A 223 9.03 16.33 -15.38
N GLN A 224 7.82 16.21 -15.93
CA GLN A 224 7.19 17.28 -16.69
C GLN A 224 7.03 18.56 -15.86
N ALA A 225 6.55 18.44 -14.61
CA ALA A 225 6.44 19.59 -13.71
C ALA A 225 7.80 20.25 -13.43
N ARG A 226 8.86 19.46 -13.19
CA ARG A 226 10.23 19.99 -13.00
C ARG A 226 10.79 20.67 -14.24
N ALA A 227 10.46 20.18 -15.44
CA ALA A 227 10.88 20.84 -16.69
C ALA A 227 10.22 22.22 -16.84
N ILE A 228 8.95 22.36 -16.47
CA ILE A 228 8.24 23.64 -16.46
C ILE A 228 8.88 24.59 -15.44
N ASP A 229 9.15 24.13 -14.22
CA ASP A 229 9.79 24.95 -13.18
C ASP A 229 11.18 25.45 -13.63
N ARG A 230 11.98 24.63 -14.34
CA ARG A 230 13.27 25.06 -14.92
C ARG A 230 13.12 26.14 -16.00
N GLU A 231 12.09 26.06 -16.84
CA GLU A 231 11.85 27.10 -17.84
C GLU A 231 11.43 28.41 -17.20
N ILE A 232 10.65 28.35 -16.12
CA ILE A 232 10.31 29.53 -15.30
C ILE A 232 11.58 30.12 -14.69
N ASP A 233 12.45 29.30 -14.11
CA ASP A 233 13.74 29.78 -13.56
C ASP A 233 14.60 30.46 -14.63
N ARG A 234 14.63 29.90 -15.85
CA ARG A 234 15.34 30.50 -16.99
C ARG A 234 14.77 31.87 -17.34
N LEU A 235 13.44 32.00 -17.39
CA LEU A 235 12.76 33.25 -17.68
C LEU A 235 12.97 34.29 -16.58
N ILE A 236 12.93 33.90 -15.30
CA ILE A 236 13.23 34.77 -14.16
C ILE A 236 14.67 35.28 -14.25
N ARG A 237 15.67 34.41 -14.48
CA ARG A 237 17.07 34.83 -14.61
C ARG A 237 17.28 35.78 -15.78
N LYS A 238 16.60 35.53 -16.90
CA LYS A 238 16.59 36.44 -18.06
C LYS A 238 15.99 37.80 -17.69
N ALA A 239 14.88 37.81 -16.93
CA ALA A 239 14.25 39.02 -16.41
C ALA A 239 15.22 39.85 -15.56
N ILE A 240 15.89 39.19 -14.61
CA ILE A 240 16.86 39.82 -13.71
C ILE A 240 18.04 40.40 -14.50
N ALA A 241 18.58 39.66 -15.46
CA ALA A 241 19.68 40.14 -16.30
C ALA A 241 19.28 41.35 -17.15
N GLU A 242 18.08 41.33 -17.75
CA GLU A 242 17.54 42.46 -18.52
C GLU A 242 17.28 43.69 -17.63
N ALA A 243 16.71 43.49 -16.44
CA ALA A 243 16.48 44.56 -15.46
C ALA A 243 17.81 45.16 -14.97
N ASN A 244 18.81 44.34 -14.65
CA ASN A 244 20.14 44.79 -14.21
C ASN A 244 20.87 45.54 -15.33
N ARG A 245 20.77 45.09 -16.58
CA ARG A 245 21.29 45.84 -17.74
C ARG A 245 20.64 47.21 -17.86
N LYS A 246 19.30 47.29 -17.79
CA LYS A 246 18.57 48.57 -17.83
C LYS A 246 18.97 49.48 -16.66
N ALA A 247 19.09 48.93 -15.45
CA ALA A 247 19.51 49.67 -14.26
C ALA A 247 20.96 50.17 -14.34
N ALA A 248 21.87 49.39 -14.92
CA ALA A 248 23.26 49.79 -15.16
C ALA A 248 23.35 50.91 -16.21
N LEU A 249 22.59 50.80 -17.31
CA LEU A 249 22.49 51.86 -18.32
C LEU A 249 21.90 53.15 -17.74
N ALA A 250 20.85 53.06 -16.93
CA ALA A 250 20.26 54.22 -16.26
C ALA A 250 21.22 54.86 -15.24
N ARG A 251 22.00 54.06 -14.51
CA ARG A 251 23.07 54.55 -13.62
C ARG A 251 24.17 55.26 -14.41
N ALA A 252 24.67 54.66 -15.49
CA ALA A 252 25.68 55.27 -16.35
C ALA A 252 25.18 56.61 -16.96
N ALA A 253 23.91 56.67 -17.37
CA ALA A 253 23.29 57.90 -17.86
C ALA A 253 23.15 58.97 -16.77
N LYS A 254 22.74 58.60 -15.55
CA LYS A 254 22.70 59.51 -14.39
C LYS A 254 24.09 60.00 -13.98
N GLU A 255 25.09 59.11 -13.98
CA GLU A 255 26.48 59.47 -13.66
C GLU A 255 27.07 60.42 -14.71
N LYS A 256 26.80 60.16 -16.00
CA LYS A 256 27.16 61.08 -17.09
C LYS A 256 26.47 62.44 -16.93
N ALA A 257 25.16 62.46 -16.69
CA ALA A 257 24.41 63.70 -16.47
C ALA A 257 24.87 64.47 -15.21
N LEU A 258 25.25 63.77 -14.14
CA LEU A 258 25.82 64.38 -12.94
C LEU A 258 27.21 64.96 -13.21
N LYS A 259 28.08 64.25 -13.94
CA LYS A 259 29.40 64.76 -14.37
C LYS A 259 29.25 65.98 -15.28
N ASP A 260 28.29 65.97 -16.21
CA ASP A 260 28.02 67.10 -17.09
C ASP A 260 27.47 68.31 -16.33
N LYS A 261 26.62 68.10 -15.31
CA LYS A 261 26.16 69.15 -14.39
C LYS A 261 27.31 69.72 -13.54
N LEU A 262 28.11 68.86 -12.93
CA LEU A 262 29.29 69.29 -12.14
C LEU A 262 30.30 70.03 -13.01
N ALA A 263 30.51 69.64 -14.26
CA ALA A 263 31.40 70.33 -15.19
C ALA A 263 30.87 71.71 -15.59
N LYS A 264 29.54 71.85 -15.78
CA LYS A 264 28.90 73.15 -16.03
C LYS A 264 28.95 74.06 -14.80
N GLU A 265 28.71 73.52 -13.60
CA GLU A 265 28.82 74.25 -12.33
C GLU A 265 30.27 74.70 -12.10
N LYS A 266 31.27 73.83 -12.27
CA LYS A 266 32.69 74.19 -12.21
C LYS A 266 33.07 75.24 -13.24
N ALA A 267 32.63 75.12 -14.50
CA ALA A 267 32.91 76.13 -15.53
C ALA A 267 32.25 77.49 -15.22
N SER A 268 31.07 77.49 -14.58
CA SER A 268 30.41 78.72 -14.12
C SER A 268 31.11 79.32 -12.90
N ALA A 269 31.59 78.50 -11.96
CA ALA A 269 32.36 78.92 -10.80
C ALA A 269 33.75 79.44 -11.20
N ASP A 270 34.42 78.82 -12.17
CA ASP A 270 35.69 79.27 -12.76
C ASP A 270 35.50 80.58 -13.55
N ARG A 271 34.36 80.76 -14.22
CA ARG A 271 34.01 82.05 -14.85
C ARG A 271 33.77 83.14 -13.80
N LEU A 272 33.03 82.84 -12.74
CA LEU A 272 32.77 83.77 -11.64
C LEU A 272 34.06 84.11 -10.86
N ALA A 273 34.96 83.14 -10.70
CA ALA A 273 36.27 83.34 -10.08
C ALA A 273 37.23 84.13 -11.00
N LYS A 274 37.20 83.89 -12.32
CA LYS A 274 37.95 84.70 -13.30
C LYS A 274 37.43 86.13 -13.36
N GLU A 275 36.11 86.34 -13.29
CA GLU A 275 35.50 87.66 -13.27
C GLU A 275 35.84 88.45 -12.00
N LYS A 276 35.85 87.77 -10.84
CA LYS A 276 36.36 88.35 -9.57
C LYS A 276 37.87 88.62 -9.59
N ALA A 277 38.68 87.74 -10.19
CA ALA A 277 40.12 87.93 -10.32
C ALA A 277 40.49 89.03 -11.36
N LEU A 278 39.66 89.24 -12.39
CA LEU A 278 39.80 90.37 -13.32
C LEU A 278 39.42 91.70 -12.67
N ALA A 279 38.43 91.69 -11.76
CA ALA A 279 38.06 92.86 -10.95
C ALA A 279 39.14 93.24 -9.92
N GLU A 280 39.91 92.27 -9.39
CA GLU A 280 41.08 92.54 -8.53
C GLU A 280 42.32 92.97 -9.34
N LYS A 281 42.54 92.45 -10.54
CA LYS A 281 43.67 92.85 -11.41
C LYS A 281 43.50 94.22 -12.08
N ALA A 282 42.33 94.84 -12.01
CA ALA A 282 42.12 96.22 -12.45
C ALA A 282 42.64 97.29 -11.46
N LYS A 283 43.28 96.89 -10.34
CA LYS A 283 43.81 97.82 -9.32
C LYS A 283 45.34 97.85 -9.13
N SER A 284 46.15 97.15 -9.93
CA SER A 284 47.61 97.40 -9.91
C SER A 284 48.30 96.97 -11.20
N GLY A 285 48.86 97.94 -11.93
CA GLY A 285 49.66 97.71 -13.14
C GLY A 285 51.13 97.37 -12.87
N GLY A 286 51.81 96.88 -13.92
CA GLY A 286 53.29 96.85 -13.97
C GLY A 286 53.96 95.74 -14.80
N LYS A 287 54.20 96.02 -16.09
CA LYS A 287 55.37 95.70 -16.97
C LYS A 287 56.13 94.33 -16.95
N LYS A 288 56.22 93.73 -18.17
CA LYS A 288 57.43 93.29 -18.97
C LYS A 288 58.36 92.17 -18.41
N ASP A 289 58.99 91.21 -19.11
CA ASP A 289 59.52 91.04 -20.50
C ASP A 289 59.84 89.54 -20.86
N ALA A 290 59.87 89.25 -22.18
CA ALA A 290 60.83 88.45 -23.00
C ALA A 290 61.12 86.89 -22.88
N LYS A 291 60.89 86.21 -24.04
CA LYS A 291 61.81 85.38 -24.89
C LYS A 291 61.92 83.82 -24.79
N ALA A 292 61.39 83.18 -25.85
CA ALA A 292 61.81 82.02 -26.69
C ALA A 292 62.52 80.76 -26.13
N LYS A 293 61.98 79.56 -26.43
CA LYS A 293 62.47 78.65 -27.50
C LYS A 293 61.64 77.36 -27.62
N GLU A 294 61.57 76.91 -28.86
CA GLU A 294 60.97 75.70 -29.45
C GLU A 294 61.80 74.43 -29.16
N ILE A 295 61.17 73.24 -29.14
CA ILE A 295 61.65 71.95 -29.72
C ILE A 295 60.60 70.83 -29.48
N VAL A 296 60.03 70.38 -30.62
CA VAL A 296 59.83 68.99 -31.11
C VAL A 296 58.88 68.01 -30.40
N VAL A 297 57.92 67.54 -31.21
CA VAL A 297 56.97 66.41 -31.09
C VAL A 297 57.70 65.08 -31.39
N PRO A 298 57.30 63.90 -30.86
CA PRO A 298 56.39 63.07 -31.66
C PRO A 298 55.35 62.23 -30.88
N VAL A 299 54.15 62.19 -31.48
CA VAL A 299 53.12 61.15 -31.59
C VAL A 299 53.42 59.77 -30.96
N LYS A 300 52.43 59.22 -30.21
CA LYS A 300 51.96 57.83 -30.38
C LYS A 300 50.59 57.56 -29.74
N ASP A 301 49.64 57.29 -30.62
CA ASP A 301 48.64 56.21 -30.61
C ASP A 301 47.87 55.85 -29.32
N ASN A 302 46.56 56.02 -29.48
CA ASN A 302 45.45 55.35 -28.81
C ASN A 302 45.69 53.82 -28.65
N PRO A 303 45.09 53.16 -27.64
CA PRO A 303 43.76 52.62 -27.89
C PRO A 303 42.80 52.66 -26.70
N SER A 304 41.54 52.98 -27.01
CA SER A 304 40.34 52.28 -26.57
C SER A 304 40.34 51.71 -25.14
N LYS A 305 39.76 52.46 -24.19
CA LYS A 305 39.11 51.85 -23.04
C LYS A 305 37.63 51.68 -23.36
N VAL A 306 37.34 50.60 -24.09
CA VAL A 306 36.01 49.99 -24.15
C VAL A 306 35.58 49.81 -22.70
N VAL A 307 34.50 50.50 -22.31
CA VAL A 307 33.86 50.35 -21.01
C VAL A 307 33.37 48.91 -20.94
N ALA A 308 34.17 48.05 -20.32
CA ALA A 308 33.81 46.69 -20.01
C ALA A 308 32.58 46.72 -19.11
N ILE A 309 31.45 46.27 -19.66
CA ILE A 309 30.22 46.02 -18.94
C ILE A 309 30.57 44.93 -17.91
N ALA A 310 30.63 45.31 -16.63
CA ALA A 310 30.79 44.36 -15.54
C ALA A 310 29.76 43.22 -15.68
N PRO A 311 30.10 41.97 -15.33
CA PRO A 311 29.15 40.86 -15.44
C PRO A 311 27.92 41.16 -14.58
N VAL A 312 26.79 41.44 -15.25
CA VAL A 312 25.50 41.66 -14.60
C VAL A 312 25.13 40.40 -13.81
N SER A 313 24.99 40.56 -12.49
CA SER A 313 24.55 39.48 -11.60
C SER A 313 23.22 38.88 -12.10
N SER A 314 23.12 37.56 -12.13
CA SER A 314 21.94 36.83 -12.65
C SER A 314 20.98 36.38 -11.56
N THR A 315 21.28 36.67 -10.30
CA THR A 315 20.61 36.08 -9.12
C THR A 315 19.82 37.11 -8.32
N VAL A 316 20.21 38.37 -8.33
CA VAL A 316 19.55 39.46 -7.58
C VAL A 316 19.28 40.63 -8.52
N MET A 317 18.04 41.13 -8.50
CA MET A 317 17.65 42.30 -9.29
C MET A 317 18.13 43.59 -8.62
N GLU A 318 18.89 44.40 -9.36
CA GLU A 318 19.24 45.76 -8.99
C GLU A 318 18.03 46.67 -9.28
N LEU A 319 17.35 47.06 -8.21
CA LEU A 319 16.12 47.85 -8.28
C LEU A 319 16.40 49.31 -8.65
N THR A 320 15.70 49.83 -9.66
CA THR A 320 15.56 51.28 -9.86
C THR A 320 14.65 51.87 -8.78
N SER A 321 14.63 53.19 -8.62
CA SER A 321 13.78 53.85 -7.62
C SER A 321 12.30 53.51 -7.79
N GLU A 322 11.81 53.44 -9.04
CA GLU A 322 10.42 53.07 -9.36
C GLU A 322 10.15 51.59 -9.07
N SER A 323 11.03 50.67 -9.49
CA SER A 323 10.87 49.24 -9.22
C SER A 323 10.97 48.91 -7.73
N LYS A 324 11.76 49.68 -6.98
CA LYS A 324 11.86 49.56 -5.52
C LYS A 324 10.53 49.92 -4.84
N LEU A 325 9.88 51.01 -5.26
CA LEU A 325 8.56 51.38 -4.73
C LEU A 325 7.51 50.28 -4.97
N VAL A 326 7.51 49.68 -6.16
CA VAL A 326 6.58 48.56 -6.47
C VAL A 326 6.88 47.33 -5.60
N SER A 327 8.15 46.99 -5.42
CA SER A 327 8.58 45.89 -4.54
C SER A 327 8.19 46.12 -3.08
N ASP A 328 8.46 47.32 -2.55
CA ASP A 328 8.14 47.69 -1.17
C ASP A 328 6.63 47.65 -0.94
N ASN A 329 5.83 48.15 -1.89
CA ASN A 329 4.38 48.06 -1.86
C ASN A 329 3.87 46.61 -1.90
N PHE A 330 4.46 45.74 -2.73
CA PHE A 330 4.09 44.32 -2.76
C PHE A 330 4.42 43.64 -1.42
N LYS A 331 5.62 43.88 -0.87
CA LYS A 331 6.07 43.34 0.41
C LYS A 331 5.20 43.81 1.59
N ALA A 332 4.78 45.07 1.59
CA ALA A 332 3.90 45.64 2.60
C ALA A 332 2.51 44.99 2.65
N ASN A 333 2.08 44.34 1.56
CA ASN A 333 0.80 43.63 1.47
C ASN A 333 0.88 42.14 1.85
N LYS A 334 2.00 41.68 2.42
CA LYS A 334 2.14 40.31 2.93
C LYS A 334 1.05 40.00 3.96
N GLY A 335 0.34 38.89 3.75
CA GLY A 335 -0.78 38.45 4.59
C GLY A 335 -2.12 39.11 4.23
N ARG A 336 -2.12 40.03 3.25
CA ARG A 336 -3.31 40.77 2.80
C ARG A 336 -3.57 40.59 1.31
N LEU A 337 -2.75 39.82 0.58
CA LEU A 337 -2.97 39.60 -0.84
C LEU A 337 -4.29 38.84 -1.08
N PRO A 338 -5.11 39.25 -2.04
CA PRO A 338 -6.28 38.49 -2.44
C PRO A 338 -5.88 37.13 -2.97
N TRP A 339 -6.77 36.16 -2.81
CA TRP A 339 -6.59 34.83 -3.39
C TRP A 339 -6.58 34.90 -4.93
N PRO A 340 -5.72 34.10 -5.59
CA PRO A 340 -5.61 34.06 -7.05
C PRO A 340 -6.84 33.42 -7.73
N VAL A 341 -7.79 32.92 -6.94
CA VAL A 341 -9.11 32.43 -7.36
C VAL A 341 -10.16 33.03 -6.42
N ASP A 342 -11.41 33.13 -6.89
CA ASP A 342 -12.55 33.63 -6.11
C ASP A 342 -13.00 32.63 -5.05
N LYS A 343 -13.09 31.35 -5.41
CA LYS A 343 -13.40 30.24 -4.50
C LYS A 343 -12.39 29.13 -4.70
N GLY A 344 -11.98 28.47 -3.63
CA GLY A 344 -11.03 27.36 -3.71
C GLY A 344 -10.35 26.99 -2.41
N THR A 345 -9.76 25.81 -2.33
CA THR A 345 -9.06 25.30 -1.15
C THR A 345 -7.66 24.83 -1.53
N VAL A 346 -6.72 24.88 -0.58
CA VAL A 346 -5.37 24.39 -0.82
C VAL A 346 -5.40 22.87 -0.93
N PHE A 347 -5.10 22.35 -2.13
CA PHE A 347 -4.99 20.92 -2.40
C PHE A 347 -3.59 20.38 -2.10
N LEU A 348 -2.54 21.12 -2.48
CA LEU A 348 -1.15 20.79 -2.15
C LEU A 348 -0.41 22.05 -1.67
N GLY A 349 0.26 21.92 -0.52
CA GLY A 349 1.09 22.98 0.07
C GLY A 349 2.44 23.14 -0.63
N PHE A 350 3.18 24.17 -0.22
CA PHE A 350 4.56 24.44 -0.64
C PHE A 350 5.55 23.47 0.00
N GLY A 351 6.61 23.12 -0.74
CA GLY A 351 7.72 22.31 -0.26
C GLY A 351 7.58 20.82 -0.60
N THR A 352 8.34 20.02 0.14
CA THR A 352 8.41 18.57 -0.04
C THR A 352 7.41 17.89 0.89
N GLN A 353 6.49 17.09 0.34
CA GLN A 353 5.46 16.39 1.09
C GLN A 353 5.20 14.99 0.51
N ALA A 354 4.75 14.05 1.33
CA ALA A 354 4.35 12.73 0.84
C ALA A 354 3.11 12.85 -0.06
N HIS A 355 3.01 12.01 -1.09
CA HIS A 355 1.83 11.98 -1.94
C HIS A 355 0.60 11.56 -1.10
N PRO A 356 -0.55 12.26 -1.18
CA PRO A 356 -1.71 12.04 -0.30
C PRO A 356 -2.21 10.59 -0.31
N VAL A 357 -2.20 9.95 -1.48
CA VAL A 357 -2.56 8.54 -1.70
C VAL A 357 -1.36 7.59 -1.58
N TYR A 358 -0.26 7.86 -2.29
CA TYR A 358 0.92 6.98 -2.37
C TYR A 358 2.04 7.44 -1.43
N LYS A 359 1.94 7.14 -0.13
CA LYS A 359 2.88 7.63 0.90
C LYS A 359 4.37 7.35 0.63
N SER A 360 4.69 6.30 -0.14
CA SER A 360 6.07 5.98 -0.55
C SER A 360 6.65 6.92 -1.61
N LEU A 361 5.82 7.80 -2.19
CA LEU A 361 6.24 8.78 -3.19
C LEU A 361 6.27 10.17 -2.56
N THR A 362 7.35 10.89 -2.83
CA THR A 362 7.51 12.28 -2.40
C THR A 362 7.14 13.22 -3.54
N ILE A 363 6.34 14.24 -3.23
CA ILE A 363 5.99 15.35 -4.12
C ILE A 363 6.76 16.59 -3.67
N GLN A 364 7.42 17.25 -4.60
CA GLN A 364 7.96 18.59 -4.40
C GLN A 364 7.05 19.58 -5.10
N ASN A 365 6.59 20.61 -4.38
CA ASN A 365 5.75 21.66 -4.92
C ASN A 365 6.38 23.03 -4.67
N SER A 366 6.78 23.71 -5.73
CA SER A 366 7.43 25.03 -5.70
C SER A 366 6.47 26.20 -5.44
N GLY A 367 5.18 25.91 -5.21
CA GLY A 367 4.13 26.91 -4.99
C GLY A 367 2.96 26.33 -4.20
N LEU A 368 1.75 26.79 -4.52
CA LEU A 368 0.49 26.38 -3.90
C LEU A 368 -0.45 25.84 -4.98
N SER A 369 -0.93 24.61 -4.82
CA SER A 369 -1.97 24.07 -5.71
C SER A 369 -3.33 24.29 -5.07
N ILE A 370 -4.18 25.07 -5.73
CA ILE A 370 -5.48 25.50 -5.22
C ILE A 370 -6.55 24.82 -6.07
N ALA A 371 -7.35 23.95 -5.44
CA ALA A 371 -8.51 23.34 -6.08
C ALA A 371 -9.67 24.34 -6.09
N THR A 372 -10.39 24.42 -7.22
CA THR A 372 -11.53 25.32 -7.43
C THR A 372 -12.59 24.63 -8.30
N TYR A 373 -13.66 25.34 -8.65
CA TYR A 373 -14.76 24.85 -9.48
C TYR A 373 -14.43 24.96 -10.98
N ASN A 374 -15.15 24.18 -11.81
CA ASN A 374 -14.94 24.18 -13.26
C ASN A 374 -15.31 25.55 -13.87
N GLY A 375 -14.47 26.06 -14.76
CA GLY A 375 -14.65 27.38 -15.37
C GLY A 375 -14.17 28.56 -14.53
N ALA A 376 -13.57 28.32 -13.36
CA ALA A 376 -13.00 29.38 -12.54
C ALA A 376 -11.87 30.14 -13.27
N HIS A 377 -11.77 31.44 -13.00
CA HIS A 377 -10.74 32.31 -13.57
C HIS A 377 -9.57 32.53 -12.60
N ALA A 378 -8.35 32.53 -13.14
CA ALA A 378 -7.17 32.96 -12.40
C ALA A 378 -7.11 34.49 -12.36
N ARG A 379 -6.82 35.06 -11.19
CA ARG A 379 -6.82 36.51 -10.95
C ARG A 379 -5.48 36.98 -10.43
N ALA A 380 -5.04 38.16 -10.87
CA ALA A 380 -3.81 38.77 -10.38
C ALA A 380 -3.92 39.08 -8.87
N VAL A 381 -2.95 38.62 -8.08
CA VAL A 381 -2.94 38.90 -6.62
C VAL A 381 -2.51 40.34 -6.30
N PHE A 382 -1.85 41.02 -7.24
CA PHE A 382 -1.39 42.40 -7.08
C PHE A 382 -1.26 43.07 -8.44
N ALA A 383 -1.21 44.39 -8.48
CA ALA A 383 -0.95 45.14 -9.70
C ALA A 383 0.51 44.94 -10.17
N GLY A 384 0.73 44.80 -11.47
CA GLY A 384 2.06 44.52 -12.02
C GLY A 384 2.10 44.54 -13.54
N GLU A 385 3.19 44.05 -14.11
CA GLU A 385 3.38 43.91 -15.56
C GLU A 385 3.52 42.44 -15.94
N VAL A 386 2.85 42.00 -17.01
CA VAL A 386 2.96 40.63 -17.52
C VAL A 386 4.34 40.44 -18.13
N PHE A 387 5.23 39.78 -17.41
CA PHE A 387 6.61 39.57 -17.84
C PHE A 387 6.71 38.53 -18.97
N SER A 388 5.94 37.44 -18.86
CA SER A 388 5.95 36.37 -19.87
C SER A 388 4.67 35.56 -19.85
N VAL A 389 4.34 35.02 -21.01
CA VAL A 389 3.27 34.05 -21.21
C VAL A 389 3.91 32.77 -21.73
N ILE A 390 3.72 31.67 -20.99
CA ILE A 390 4.31 30.37 -21.28
C ILE A 390 3.20 29.46 -21.77
N ALA A 391 3.35 28.88 -22.95
CA ALA A 391 2.43 27.87 -23.47
C ALA A 391 3.24 26.60 -23.77
N ILE A 392 3.05 25.56 -22.95
CA ILE A 392 3.68 24.25 -23.14
C ILE A 392 2.56 23.24 -23.37
N SER A 393 2.35 22.86 -24.64
CA SER A 393 1.27 21.96 -25.06
C SER A 393 -0.09 22.49 -24.54
N ASN A 394 -0.81 21.68 -23.77
CA ASN A 394 -2.14 22.01 -23.21
C ASN A 394 -2.07 22.76 -21.86
N ASN A 395 -0.88 23.12 -21.37
CA ASN A 395 -0.70 23.83 -20.12
C ASN A 395 -0.13 25.23 -20.38
N LYS A 396 -0.93 26.25 -20.05
CA LYS A 396 -0.55 27.65 -20.19
C LYS A 396 -0.27 28.26 -18.81
N ALA A 397 0.65 29.21 -18.78
CA ALA A 397 0.98 29.97 -17.58
C ALA A 397 1.21 31.45 -17.88
N VAL A 398 0.83 32.30 -16.94
CA VAL A 398 1.07 33.75 -16.97
C VAL A 398 2.00 34.09 -15.82
N MET A 399 3.02 34.90 -16.10
CA MET A 399 3.99 35.38 -15.12
C MET A 399 3.92 36.90 -15.02
N ILE A 400 3.70 37.42 -13.81
CA ILE A 400 3.55 38.85 -13.53
C ILE A 400 4.71 39.30 -12.63
N GLN A 401 5.30 40.44 -12.97
CA GLN A 401 6.37 41.09 -12.21
C GLN A 401 5.80 42.18 -11.30
N HIS A 402 6.28 42.20 -10.05
CA HIS A 402 5.96 43.18 -9.00
C HIS A 402 7.26 43.69 -8.34
N GLY A 403 8.14 44.33 -9.11
CA GLY A 403 9.49 44.71 -8.64
C GLY A 403 10.45 43.52 -8.66
N ASP A 404 11.01 43.13 -7.50
CA ASP A 404 11.85 41.93 -7.31
C ASP A 404 11.02 40.64 -7.06
N TYR A 405 9.70 40.75 -6.93
CA TYR A 405 8.80 39.60 -6.81
C TYR A 405 8.18 39.23 -8.15
N PHE A 406 8.00 37.94 -8.39
CA PHE A 406 7.21 37.44 -9.50
C PHE A 406 6.14 36.46 -9.01
N THR A 407 4.95 36.59 -9.59
CA THR A 407 3.85 35.66 -9.39
C THR A 407 3.58 34.88 -10.68
N VAL A 408 3.39 33.57 -10.56
CA VAL A 408 3.14 32.68 -11.71
C VAL A 408 1.84 31.92 -11.51
N TYR A 409 1.00 31.93 -12.54
CA TYR A 409 -0.32 31.30 -12.56
C TYR A 409 -0.30 30.21 -13.64
N GLN A 410 -0.22 28.94 -13.22
CA GLN A 410 -0.09 27.80 -14.13
C GLN A 410 -1.39 26.98 -14.20
N ASN A 411 -1.48 26.10 -15.20
CA ASN A 411 -2.64 25.27 -15.49
C ASN A 411 -3.84 26.07 -16.04
N LEU A 412 -3.58 27.03 -16.93
CA LEU A 412 -4.61 27.78 -17.63
C LEU A 412 -4.97 27.09 -18.96
N SER A 413 -6.25 27.13 -19.34
CA SER A 413 -6.75 26.68 -20.65
C SER A 413 -6.75 27.82 -21.67
N THR A 414 -7.14 29.01 -21.23
CA THR A 414 -7.13 30.26 -22.00
C THR A 414 -6.36 31.33 -21.24
N ILE A 415 -5.86 32.32 -21.98
CA ILE A 415 -5.14 33.48 -21.42
C ILE A 415 -5.77 34.72 -22.03
N ASN A 416 -6.03 35.73 -21.19
CA ASN A 416 -6.69 36.98 -21.57
C ASN A 416 -5.71 38.18 -21.61
N VAL A 417 -4.42 37.95 -21.38
CA VAL A 417 -3.37 38.98 -21.28
C VAL A 417 -2.15 38.61 -22.11
N SER A 418 -1.41 39.61 -22.57
CA SER A 418 -0.20 39.49 -23.39
C SER A 418 1.04 39.98 -22.64
N LYS A 419 2.23 39.58 -23.12
CA LYS A 419 3.50 40.04 -22.56
C LYS A 419 3.62 41.57 -22.70
N GLY A 420 3.94 42.25 -21.59
CA GLY A 420 4.07 43.70 -21.48
C GLY A 420 2.80 44.40 -20.95
N ASP A 421 1.68 43.68 -20.83
CA ASP A 421 0.44 44.28 -20.35
C ASP A 421 0.53 44.66 -18.87
N LYS A 422 0.03 45.84 -18.52
CA LYS A 422 -0.16 46.24 -17.12
C LYS A 422 -1.46 45.64 -16.60
N VAL A 423 -1.38 44.92 -15.49
CA VAL A 423 -2.52 44.26 -14.85
C VAL A 423 -2.80 44.87 -13.49
N THR A 424 -4.08 44.96 -13.16
CA THR A 424 -4.57 45.46 -11.88
C THR A 424 -4.88 44.32 -10.92
N THR A 425 -4.91 44.62 -9.61
CA THR A 425 -5.25 43.64 -8.58
C THR A 425 -6.64 43.05 -8.83
N LYS A 426 -6.77 41.72 -8.72
CA LYS A 426 -7.96 40.90 -9.04
C LYS A 426 -8.37 40.82 -10.51
N GLN A 427 -7.64 41.44 -11.44
CA GLN A 427 -7.91 41.30 -12.87
C GLN A 427 -7.85 39.84 -13.32
N SER A 428 -8.80 39.42 -14.15
CA SER A 428 -8.84 38.08 -14.74
C SER A 428 -7.71 37.90 -15.75
N LEU A 429 -6.90 36.86 -15.55
CA LEU A 429 -5.74 36.52 -16.38
C LEU A 429 -6.05 35.42 -17.40
N GLY A 430 -7.09 34.62 -17.15
CA GLY A 430 -7.47 33.49 -17.98
C GLY A 430 -8.30 32.45 -17.23
N THR A 431 -8.76 31.43 -17.94
CA THR A 431 -9.58 30.34 -17.37
C THR A 431 -8.69 29.18 -16.92
N ILE A 432 -8.98 28.61 -15.75
CA ILE A 432 -8.23 27.47 -15.20
C ILE A 432 -8.69 26.18 -15.91
N ARG A 433 -7.73 25.36 -16.30
CA ARG A 433 -7.99 24.10 -17.00
C ARG A 433 -8.49 23.03 -16.03
N THR A 434 -9.60 22.39 -16.40
CA THR A 434 -10.10 21.17 -15.78
C THR A 434 -9.47 19.96 -16.46
N ASN A 435 -8.94 19.01 -15.67
CA ASN A 435 -8.37 17.79 -16.22
C ASN A 435 -9.47 16.76 -16.58
N SER A 436 -9.08 15.65 -17.22
CA SER A 436 -9.98 14.54 -17.57
C SER A 436 -10.69 13.92 -16.35
N ASP A 437 -10.12 14.08 -15.16
CA ASP A 437 -10.66 13.54 -13.90
C ASP A 437 -11.64 14.54 -13.23
N GLY A 438 -12.03 15.62 -13.92
CA GLY A 438 -12.94 16.64 -13.43
C GLY A 438 -12.35 17.61 -12.40
N LYS A 439 -11.04 17.57 -12.16
CA LYS A 439 -10.36 18.42 -11.18
C LYS A 439 -9.84 19.70 -11.83
N THR A 440 -10.26 20.84 -11.28
CA THR A 440 -9.78 22.18 -11.66
C THR A 440 -8.81 22.69 -10.60
N ILE A 441 -7.52 22.74 -10.92
CA ILE A 441 -6.47 23.07 -9.95
C ILE A 441 -5.56 24.15 -10.53
N LEU A 442 -5.49 25.32 -9.88
CA LEU A 442 -4.50 26.35 -10.20
C LEU A 442 -3.20 26.08 -9.44
N LYS A 443 -2.05 26.07 -10.12
CA LYS A 443 -0.75 26.12 -9.44
C LYS A 443 -0.27 27.57 -9.41
N PHE A 444 -0.29 28.16 -8.23
CA PHE A 444 0.13 29.53 -7.94
C PHE A 444 1.50 29.53 -7.30
N THR A 445 2.44 30.27 -7.88
CA THR A 445 3.82 30.33 -7.39
C THR A 445 4.23 31.77 -7.13
N LEU A 446 4.95 31.99 -6.02
CA LEU A 446 5.56 33.25 -5.67
C LEU A 446 7.07 33.05 -5.60
N CYS A 447 7.82 33.94 -6.23
CA CYS A 447 9.27 33.96 -6.12
C CYS A 447 9.76 35.39 -5.87
N GLN A 448 10.84 35.49 -5.11
CA GLN A 448 11.59 36.72 -4.90
C GLN A 448 12.96 36.53 -5.53
N ASN A 449 13.27 37.36 -6.53
CA ASN A 449 14.35 37.10 -7.46
C ASN A 449 14.26 35.67 -8.01
N VAL A 450 15.27 34.82 -7.79
CA VAL A 450 15.30 33.41 -8.21
C VAL A 450 14.80 32.42 -7.16
N HIS A 451 14.38 32.89 -5.98
CA HIS A 451 14.03 32.01 -4.86
C HIS A 451 12.52 31.85 -4.74
N TYR A 452 12.05 30.61 -4.77
CA TYR A 452 10.66 30.28 -4.49
C TYR A 452 10.31 30.50 -3.02
N VAL A 453 9.22 31.22 -2.78
CA VAL A 453 8.74 31.57 -1.44
C VAL A 453 7.39 30.90 -1.23
N ASN A 454 7.14 30.38 -0.02
CA ASN A 454 5.84 29.84 0.34
C ASN A 454 4.76 30.93 0.16
N PRO A 455 3.79 30.77 -0.76
CA PRO A 455 2.79 31.81 -1.02
C PRO A 455 1.68 31.87 0.04
N LYS A 456 1.45 30.79 0.79
CA LYS A 456 0.36 30.71 1.77
C LYS A 456 0.35 31.86 2.81
N PRO A 457 1.47 32.19 3.49
CA PRO A 457 1.50 33.30 4.45
C PRO A 457 1.36 34.70 3.81
N TRP A 458 1.36 34.81 2.48
CA TRP A 458 1.16 36.09 1.79
C TRP A 458 -0.30 36.37 1.47
N LEU A 459 -1.11 35.32 1.33
CA LEU A 459 -2.53 35.41 1.04
C LEU A 459 -3.30 35.81 2.29
N SER A 460 -4.40 36.51 2.08
CA SER A 460 -5.38 36.83 3.11
C SER A 460 -5.89 35.55 3.81
N PRO A 461 -6.00 35.54 5.14
CA PRO A 461 -6.65 34.45 5.86
C PRO A 461 -8.06 34.27 5.33
N LYS A 462 -8.47 33.02 5.22
CA LYS A 462 -9.72 32.64 4.57
C LYS A 462 -10.83 32.41 5.56
#